data_AF-A0A7Z9D737-F1
#
_entry.id   AF-A0A7Z9D737-F1
#
_cell.length_a   1.000
_cell.length_b   1.000
_cell.length_c   1.000
_cell.angle_alpha   90.00
_cell.angle_beta   90.00
_cell.angle_gamma   90.00
#
_symmetry.space_group_name_H-M   'P 1'
#
loop_
_entity.id
_entity.type
_entity.pdbx_description
1 polymer ?
#
loop_
_entity_poly.entity_id
_entity_poly.type
_entity_poly.pdbx_seq_one_letter_code
_entity_poly.pdbx_strand_id
1 'polypeptide(L)'
;MNPVLLTVNTISALVTIASAFLAIYRPGLMVHASSVDANARFYVYMYAVRAIPAGIAVLIAPFYFRGGAVALLLVTFAVMQVGDALIGWTRKEWGMVLFPSLSAVIHTVVACAVPGV
;
A
#
# COMPACT_ATOMS: atom_id res chain seq x y z
N MET A 1 -21.05 -1.30 -3.02
CA MET A 1 -19.85 -1.97 -3.56
C MET A 1 -19.96 -3.46 -3.26
N ASN A 2 -19.45 -4.32 -4.13
CA ASN A 2 -19.52 -5.78 -3.96
C ASN A 2 -18.78 -6.20 -2.66
N PRO A 3 -19.39 -7.01 -1.76
CA PRO A 3 -18.75 -7.47 -0.53
C PRO A 3 -17.40 -8.16 -0.75
N VAL A 4 -17.23 -8.91 -1.84
CA VAL A 4 -15.96 -9.57 -2.20
C VAL A 4 -14.87 -8.53 -2.44
N LEU A 5 -15.16 -7.49 -3.24
CA LEU A 5 -14.20 -6.42 -3.52
C LEU A 5 -13.83 -5.64 -2.26
N LEU A 6 -14.81 -5.40 -1.38
CA LEU A 6 -14.58 -4.75 -0.11
C LEU A 6 -13.65 -5.58 0.80
N THR A 7 -13.89 -6.89 0.90
CA THR A 7 -13.03 -7.81 1.66
C THR A 7 -11.61 -7.86 1.10
N VAL A 8 -11.45 -7.99 -0.21
CA VAL A 8 -10.11 -8.05 -0.85
C VAL A 8 -9.36 -6.73 -0.67
N ASN A 9 -10.03 -5.59 -0.83
CA ASN A 9 -9.46 -4.26 -0.53
C ASN A 9 -8.99 -4.17 0.94
N THR A 10 -9.84 -4.62 1.86
CA THR A 10 -9.57 -4.57 3.31
C THR A 10 -8.33 -5.40 3.65
N ILE A 11 -8.25 -6.64 3.15
CA ILE A 11 -7.09 -7.50 3.36
C ILE A 11 -5.83 -6.87 2.76
N SER A 12 -5.91 -6.34 1.54
CA SER A 12 -4.76 -5.70 0.88
C SER A 12 -4.25 -4.47 1.63
N ALA A 13 -5.16 -3.63 2.13
CA ALA A 13 -4.81 -2.46 2.94
C ALA A 13 -4.18 -2.87 4.28
N LEU A 14 -4.74 -3.87 4.97
CA LEU A 14 -4.19 -4.39 6.23
C LEU A 14 -2.79 -4.98 6.03
N VAL A 15 -2.57 -5.75 4.96
CA VAL A 15 -1.25 -6.29 4.62
C VAL A 15 -0.26 -5.14 4.40
N THR A 16 -0.64 -4.11 3.65
CA THR A 16 0.23 -2.95 3.40
C THR A 16 0.60 -2.22 4.70
N ILE A 17 -0.36 -1.98 5.59
CA ILE A 17 -0.12 -1.36 6.90
C ILE A 17 0.79 -2.25 7.75
N ALA A 18 0.51 -3.55 7.82
CA ALA A 18 1.32 -4.50 8.57
C ALA A 18 2.76 -4.56 8.03
N SER A 19 2.94 -4.54 6.71
CA SER A 19 4.25 -4.46 6.07
C SER A 19 4.98 -3.16 6.41
N ALA A 20 4.29 -2.03 6.47
CA ALA A 20 4.89 -0.76 6.89
C ALA A 20 5.38 -0.81 8.34
N PHE A 21 4.60 -1.39 9.26
CA PHE A 21 5.05 -1.63 10.63
C PHE A 21 6.21 -2.63 10.68
N LEU A 22 6.14 -3.71 9.91
CA LEU A 22 7.23 -4.69 9.83
C LEU A 22 8.54 -4.03 9.35
N ALA A 23 8.47 -3.11 8.38
CA ALA A 23 9.60 -2.34 7.91
C ALA A 23 10.25 -1.53 9.06
N ILE A 24 9.43 -0.89 9.91
CA ILE A 24 9.91 -0.12 11.07
C ILE A 24 10.66 -1.02 12.06
N TYR A 25 10.08 -2.17 12.43
CA TYR A 25 10.62 -3.02 13.50
C TYR A 25 11.71 -3.99 13.03
N ARG A 26 11.65 -4.42 11.77
CA ARG A 26 12.52 -5.44 11.17
C ARG A 26 12.90 -5.07 9.72
N PRO A 27 13.59 -3.93 9.50
CA PRO A 27 13.91 -3.46 8.15
C PRO A 27 14.77 -4.44 7.34
N GLY A 28 15.58 -5.27 8.00
CA GLY A 28 16.40 -6.30 7.35
C GLY A 28 15.60 -7.45 6.71
N LEU A 29 14.29 -7.56 6.97
CA LEU A 29 13.42 -8.50 6.25
C LEU A 29 12.96 -7.95 4.89
N MET A 30 13.09 -6.64 4.67
CA MET A 30 12.59 -5.96 3.46
C MET A 30 13.69 -5.48 2.53
N VAL A 31 14.94 -5.42 3.01
CA VAL A 31 16.10 -4.96 2.23
C VAL A 31 17.17 -6.04 2.28
N HIS A 32 17.65 -6.48 1.12
CA HIS A 32 18.81 -7.36 1.03
C HIS A 32 20.08 -6.56 1.36
N ALA A 33 20.36 -6.37 2.65
CA ALA A 33 21.57 -5.72 3.13
C ALA A 33 22.16 -6.50 4.32
N SER A 34 23.49 -6.64 4.34
CA SER A 34 24.24 -7.21 5.46
C SER A 34 24.06 -6.42 6.77
N SER A 35 23.75 -5.12 6.65
CA SER A 35 23.34 -4.26 7.75
C SER A 35 22.46 -3.11 7.22
N VAL A 36 21.45 -2.73 8.01
CA VAL A 36 20.62 -1.55 7.71
C VAL A 36 21.28 -0.35 8.40
N ASP A 37 21.84 0.56 7.61
CA ASP A 37 22.47 1.77 8.13
C ASP A 37 21.45 2.82 8.61
N ALA A 38 21.95 3.92 9.17
CA ALA A 38 21.11 4.99 9.70
C ALA A 38 20.28 5.70 8.61
N ASN A 39 20.81 5.83 7.40
CA ASN A 39 20.14 6.47 6.27
C ASN A 39 18.96 5.62 5.79
N ALA A 40 19.16 4.30 5.66
CA ALA A 40 18.11 3.36 5.32
C ALA A 40 16.97 3.39 6.35
N ARG A 41 17.28 3.42 7.65
CA ARG A 41 16.27 3.55 8.72
C ARG A 41 15.49 4.86 8.63
N PHE A 42 16.16 5.98 8.35
CA PHE A 42 15.51 7.27 8.18
C PHE A 42 14.45 7.23 7.05
N TYR A 43 14.80 6.68 5.89
CA TYR A 43 13.83 6.55 4.79
C TYR A 43 12.71 5.57 5.11
N VAL A 44 12.99 4.44 5.76
CA VAL A 44 11.95 3.49 6.20
C VAL A 44 10.90 4.20 7.06
N TYR A 45 11.30 5.01 8.05
CA TYR A 45 10.36 5.76 8.88
C TYR A 45 9.58 6.81 8.09
N MET A 46 10.25 7.53 7.18
CA MET A 46 9.62 8.51 6.31
C MET A 46 8.57 7.88 5.38
N TYR A 47 8.82 6.70 4.83
CA TYR A 47 7.84 6.00 3.99
C TYR A 47 6.71 5.40 4.83
N ALA A 48 7.01 4.83 6.01
CA ALA A 48 6.00 4.24 6.86
C ALA A 48 4.97 5.27 7.39
N VAL A 49 5.42 6.48 7.76
CA VAL A 49 4.50 7.56 8.20
C VAL A 49 3.57 8.06 7.10
N ARG A 50 3.88 7.77 5.82
CA ARG A 50 2.99 8.04 4.67
C ARG A 50 2.09 6.84 4.37
N ALA A 51 2.67 5.65 4.32
CA ALA A 51 1.96 4.42 3.99
C ALA A 51 0.89 4.05 5.02
N ILE A 52 1.16 4.22 6.33
CA ILE A 52 0.22 3.83 7.39
C ILE A 52 -1.06 4.68 7.36
N PRO A 53 -1.01 6.04 7.38
CA PRO A 53 -2.23 6.84 7.31
C PRO A 53 -2.99 6.65 6.00
N ALA A 54 -2.30 6.58 4.86
CA ALA A 54 -2.94 6.35 3.57
C ALA A 54 -3.62 4.98 3.50
N GLY A 55 -2.96 3.94 4.03
CA GLY A 55 -3.51 2.59 4.17
C GLY A 55 -4.76 2.57 5.05
N ILE A 56 -4.74 3.27 6.19
CA ILE A 56 -5.91 3.39 7.08
C ILE A 56 -7.07 4.10 6.37
N ALA A 57 -6.78 5.14 5.59
CA ALA A 57 -7.81 5.86 4.84
C ALA A 57 -8.50 4.96 3.80
N VAL A 58 -7.74 4.20 2.98
CA VAL A 58 -8.34 3.25 2.01
C VAL A 58 -8.97 2.02 2.65
N LEU A 59 -8.56 1.67 3.87
CA LEU A 59 -9.20 0.63 4.67
C LEU A 59 -10.60 1.08 5.10
N ILE A 60 -10.74 2.29 5.64
CA ILE A 60 -11.96 2.76 6.30
C ILE A 60 -12.95 3.39 5.32
N ALA A 61 -12.48 4.25 4.41
CA ALA A 61 -13.35 5.08 3.58
C ALA A 61 -14.40 4.31 2.77
N PRO A 62 -14.08 3.14 2.17
CA PRO A 62 -15.07 2.37 1.41
C PRO A 62 -16.20 1.76 2.24
N PHE A 63 -16.15 1.81 3.58
CA PHE A 63 -17.27 1.40 4.44
C PHE A 63 -18.29 2.52 4.62
N TYR A 64 -17.81 3.77 4.78
CA TYR A 64 -18.63 4.91 5.23
C TYR A 64 -18.98 5.92 4.13
N PHE A 65 -18.17 6.01 3.07
CA PHE A 65 -18.32 7.03 2.03
C PHE A 65 -18.54 6.39 0.64
N ARG A 66 -19.05 7.16 -0.31
CA ARG A 66 -19.34 6.71 -1.69
C ARG A 66 -18.96 7.81 -2.70
N GLY A 67 -18.95 7.46 -3.99
CA GLY A 67 -18.71 8.40 -5.09
C GLY A 67 -17.24 8.71 -5.36
N GLY A 68 -17.02 9.72 -6.22
CA GLY A 68 -15.71 10.04 -6.80
C GLY A 68 -14.58 10.31 -5.80
N ALA A 69 -14.88 10.83 -4.60
CA ALA A 69 -13.86 11.06 -3.57
C ALA A 69 -13.22 9.75 -3.07
N VAL A 70 -14.02 8.70 -2.88
CA VAL A 70 -13.51 7.38 -2.47
C VAL A 70 -12.70 6.73 -3.59
N ALA A 71 -13.17 6.85 -4.83
CA ALA A 71 -12.42 6.36 -5.98
C ALA A 71 -11.07 7.08 -6.13
N LEU A 72 -11.04 8.41 -5.99
CA LEU A 72 -9.80 9.19 -6.05
C LEU A 72 -8.81 8.77 -4.96
N LEU A 73 -9.30 8.52 -3.73
CA LEU A 73 -8.46 8.04 -2.64
C LEU A 73 -7.85 6.66 -2.96
N LEU A 74 -8.65 5.71 -3.45
CA LEU A 74 -8.19 4.38 -3.84
C LEU A 74 -7.19 4.43 -5.00
N VAL A 75 -7.44 5.26 -6.01
CA VAL A 75 -6.52 5.47 -7.15
C VAL A 75 -5.21 6.07 -6.66
N THR A 76 -5.27 7.09 -5.79
CA THR A 76 -4.07 7.72 -5.23
C THR A 76 -3.21 6.70 -4.50
N PHE A 77 -3.85 5.85 -3.69
CA PHE A 77 -3.15 4.79 -3.00
C PHE A 77 -2.60 3.72 -3.96
N ALA A 78 -3.35 3.33 -4.99
CA ALA A 78 -2.84 2.44 -6.03
C ALA A 78 -1.58 3.00 -6.70
N VAL A 79 -1.54 4.30 -6.98
CA VAL A 79 -0.36 4.98 -7.53
C VAL A 79 0.83 4.93 -6.57
N MET A 80 0.61 5.09 -5.25
CA MET A 80 1.66 4.92 -4.25
C MET A 80 2.25 3.51 -4.31
N GLN A 81 1.41 2.48 -4.39
CA GLN A 81 1.84 1.08 -4.49
C GLN A 81 2.62 0.80 -5.79
N VAL A 82 2.25 1.44 -6.91
CA VAL A 82 3.04 1.39 -8.16
C VAL A 82 4.40 2.03 -7.98
N GLY A 83 4.48 3.16 -7.26
CA GLY A 83 5.74 3.81 -6.91
C GLY A 83 6.66 2.89 -6.11
N ASP A 84 6.11 2.21 -5.11
CA ASP A 84 6.83 1.22 -4.30
C ASP A 84 7.34 0.05 -5.15
N ALA A 85 6.51 -0.47 -6.05
CA ALA A 85 6.88 -1.53 -6.98
C ALA A 85 8.02 -1.10 -7.92
N LEU A 86 7.98 0.12 -8.44
CA LEU A 86 9.01 0.68 -9.29
C LEU A 86 10.32 0.83 -8.53
N ILE A 87 10.29 1.38 -7.31
CA ILE A 87 11.48 1.47 -6.44
C ILE A 87 12.03 0.07 -6.18
N GLY A 88 11.20 -0.89 -5.78
CA GLY A 88 11.59 -2.28 -5.57
C GLY A 88 12.27 -2.88 -6.80
N TRP A 89 11.72 -2.64 -7.99
CA TRP A 89 12.29 -3.12 -9.25
C TRP A 89 13.68 -2.54 -9.50
N THR A 90 13.87 -1.22 -9.34
CA THR A 90 15.17 -0.56 -9.52
C THR A 90 16.23 -1.08 -8.54
N ARG A 91 15.79 -1.55 -7.36
CA ARG A 91 16.65 -2.10 -6.30
C ARG A 91 16.77 -3.62 -6.34
N LYS A 92 16.07 -4.30 -7.27
CA LYS A 92 15.95 -5.76 -7.38
C LYS A 92 15.40 -6.43 -6.11
N GLU A 93 14.58 -5.70 -5.36
CA GLU A 93 13.92 -6.16 -4.14
C GLU A 93 12.55 -6.75 -4.51
N TRP A 94 12.53 -8.01 -4.95
CA TRP A 94 11.34 -8.63 -5.54
C TRP A 94 10.11 -8.67 -4.63
N GLY A 95 10.30 -8.78 -3.32
CA GLY A 95 9.21 -8.65 -2.35
C GLY A 95 8.52 -7.29 -2.43
N MET A 96 9.31 -6.22 -2.61
CA MET A 96 8.80 -4.86 -2.81
C MET A 96 8.21 -4.63 -4.21
N VAL A 97 8.40 -5.55 -5.16
CA VAL A 97 7.74 -5.50 -6.47
C VAL A 97 6.38 -6.19 -6.42
N LEU A 98 6.35 -7.45 -5.96
CA LEU A 98 5.19 -8.32 -6.10
C LEU A 98 4.00 -7.86 -5.25
N PHE A 99 4.22 -7.61 -3.95
CA PHE A 99 3.12 -7.27 -3.04
C PHE A 99 2.49 -5.90 -3.36
N PRO A 100 3.27 -4.83 -3.58
CA PRO A 100 2.69 -3.55 -3.97
C PRO A 100 2.03 -3.60 -5.35
N SER A 101 2.59 -4.34 -6.33
CA SER A 101 1.94 -4.49 -7.64
C SER A 101 0.56 -5.15 -7.53
N LEU A 102 0.45 -6.23 -6.74
CA LEU A 102 -0.85 -6.88 -6.51
C LEU A 102 -1.83 -5.94 -5.82
N SER A 103 -1.36 -5.20 -4.81
CA SER A 103 -2.17 -4.22 -4.09
C SER A 103 -2.64 -3.09 -4.99
N ALA A 104 -1.78 -2.56 -5.87
CA ALA A 104 -2.14 -1.56 -6.87
C ALA A 104 -3.30 -2.02 -7.77
N VAL A 105 -3.23 -3.26 -8.27
CA VAL A 105 -4.31 -3.84 -9.09
C VAL A 105 -5.60 -3.94 -8.30
N ILE A 106 -5.55 -4.45 -7.06
CA ILE A 106 -6.72 -4.57 -6.18
C ILE A 106 -7.38 -3.21 -5.98
N HIS A 107 -6.64 -2.20 -5.53
CA HIS A 107 -7.20 -0.88 -5.23
C HIS A 107 -7.74 -0.18 -6.49
N THR A 108 -7.11 -0.40 -7.65
CA THR A 108 -7.61 0.11 -8.94
C THR A 108 -8.94 -0.54 -9.31
N VAL A 109 -9.04 -1.87 -9.25
CA VAL A 109 -10.29 -2.59 -9.54
C VAL A 109 -11.41 -2.17 -8.60
N VAL A 110 -11.09 -1.99 -7.31
CA VAL A 110 -12.06 -1.54 -6.31
C VAL A 110 -12.49 -0.10 -6.59
N ALA A 111 -11.58 0.78 -7.00
CA ALA A 111 -11.90 2.16 -7.37
C ALA A 111 -12.89 2.22 -8.55
N CYS A 112 -12.68 1.42 -9.59
CA CYS A 112 -13.59 1.31 -10.73
C CYS A 112 -14.98 0.73 -10.37
N ALA A 113 -15.10 0.08 -9.21
CA ALA A 113 -16.35 -0.50 -8.72
C ALA A 113 -17.05 0.35 -7.65
N VAL A 114 -16.54 1.55 -7.34
CA VAL A 114 -17.19 2.49 -6.43
C VAL A 114 -18.46 3.03 -7.09
N PRO A 115 -19.65 2.89 -6.47
CA PRO A 115 -20.89 3.41 -7.05
C PRO A 115 -20.87 4.94 -7.21
N GLY A 116 -21.36 5.44 -8.36
CA GLY A 116 -21.41 6.87 -8.67
C GLY A 116 -20.13 7.43 -9.31
N VAL A 117 -19.28 6.54 -9.81
CA VAL A 117 -18.16 6.77 -10.74
C VAL A 117 -18.44 5.93 -11.98
#